data_AF-A0A094ZJE2-F1
#
_entry.id   AF-A0A094ZJE2-F1
#
_cell.length_a   1.000
_cell.length_b   1.000
_cell.length_c   1.000
_cell.angle_alpha   90.00
_cell.angle_beta   90.00
_cell.angle_gamma   90.00
#
_symmetry.space_group_name_H-M   'P 1'
#
loop_
_entity.id
_entity.type
_entity.pdbx_description
1 polymer ?
#
loop_
_entity_poly.entity_id
_entity_poly.type
_entity_poly.pdbx_seq_one_letter_code
_entity_poly.pdbx_strand_id
1 'polypeptide(L)'
;SFSAAQRRGDHIETHKRWAAGQNKQRTIEKNTAKLEEDTEDLHNDLVDMDVGKIIMQARQEKNLTQKDLATKINEKQQVIAEYEQGRAVKNQAIISKLERALGVKLRGKDKGKPLGSSKKN
;
A
#
# COMPACT_ATOMS: atom_id res chain seq x y z
N SER A 1 -5.73 -36.49 44.70
CA SER A 1 -5.93 -37.63 43.78
C SER A 1 -6.17 -37.04 42.40
N PHE A 2 -5.14 -36.87 41.55
CA PHE A 2 -4.49 -37.91 40.75
C PHE A 2 -5.50 -38.76 39.96
N SER A 3 -5.42 -38.61 38.64
CA SER A 3 -5.50 -39.72 37.68
C SER A 3 -6.87 -40.30 37.34
N ALA A 4 -7.43 -39.84 36.22
CA ALA A 4 -8.18 -40.70 35.31
C ALA A 4 -7.81 -40.35 33.85
N ALA A 5 -6.75 -41.01 33.37
CA ALA A 5 -6.35 -41.32 31.99
C ALA A 5 -7.30 -40.85 30.87
N GLN A 6 -6.86 -39.99 29.94
CA GLN A 6 -6.21 -40.34 28.65
C GLN A 6 -6.67 -41.67 28.04
N ARG A 7 -7.40 -41.61 26.91
CA ARG A 7 -7.27 -42.53 25.74
C ARG A 7 -8.23 -42.13 24.61
N ARG A 8 -7.77 -41.23 23.75
CA ARG A 8 -7.98 -41.22 22.29
C ARG A 8 -6.92 -40.26 21.75
N GLY A 9 -5.89 -40.82 21.10
CA GLY A 9 -4.78 -40.06 20.54
C GLY A 9 -5.24 -39.31 19.32
N ASP A 10 -5.57 -38.04 19.50
CA ASP A 10 -5.75 -37.10 18.40
C ASP A 10 -4.62 -36.07 18.48
N HIS A 11 -3.97 -35.83 17.35
CA HIS A 11 -2.79 -34.98 17.23
C HIS A 11 -3.23 -33.51 17.38
N ILE A 12 -3.26 -33.00 18.61
CA ILE A 12 -3.45 -31.56 18.82
C ILE A 12 -2.10 -30.89 18.55
N GLU A 13 -1.89 -30.47 17.30
CA GLU A 13 -0.85 -29.51 16.93
C GLU A 13 -1.11 -28.19 17.67
N THR A 14 -0.56 -28.08 18.87
CA THR A 14 -0.50 -26.82 19.61
C THR A 14 0.55 -25.93 18.94
N HIS A 15 0.12 -25.07 18.01
CA HIS A 15 0.95 -23.95 17.58
C HIS A 15 1.18 -23.02 18.78
N LYS A 16 2.38 -23.11 19.37
CA LYS A 16 2.93 -22.08 20.24
C LYS A 16 2.85 -20.73 19.52
N ARG A 17 1.86 -19.92 19.87
CA ARG A 17 1.85 -18.49 19.53
C ARG A 17 2.93 -17.82 20.36
N TRP A 18 4.12 -17.71 19.77
CA TRP A 18 5.18 -16.84 20.25
C TRP A 18 4.80 -15.38 19.94
N ALA A 19 3.99 -14.80 20.82
CA ALA A 19 3.73 -13.37 20.86
C ALA A 19 3.71 -12.93 22.33
N ALA A 20 4.84 -13.14 23.01
CA ALA A 20 5.11 -12.54 24.31
C ALA A 20 5.94 -11.27 24.08
N GLY A 21 5.32 -10.10 24.30
CA GLY A 21 6.03 -8.85 24.60
C GLY A 21 5.96 -7.73 23.53
N GLN A 22 4.95 -6.85 23.69
CA GLN A 22 4.97 -5.38 23.39
C GLN A 22 5.02 -4.95 21.91
N ASN A 23 4.25 -3.99 21.36
CA ASN A 23 3.25 -3.00 21.81
C ASN A 23 2.10 -3.02 20.78
N LYS A 24 0.86 -3.23 21.23
CA LYS A 24 -0.32 -3.47 20.37
C LYS A 24 -1.32 -2.32 20.46
N GLN A 25 -1.50 -1.63 19.34
CA GLN A 25 -2.74 -0.90 18.99
C GLN A 25 -2.77 -0.92 17.45
N ARG A 26 -3.63 -1.65 16.72
CA ARG A 26 -4.97 -2.14 16.94
C ARG A 26 -5.15 -3.52 16.32
N THR A 27 -6.02 -4.29 16.94
CA THR A 27 -6.51 -5.59 16.47
C THR A 27 -7.39 -5.40 15.24
N ILE A 28 -7.26 -6.34 14.31
CA ILE A 28 -8.02 -6.48 13.07
C ILE A 28 -9.52 -6.55 13.39
N GLU A 29 -10.30 -5.64 12.82
CA GLU A 29 -11.73 -5.85 12.58
C GLU A 29 -11.94 -5.78 11.07
N LYS A 30 -12.33 -6.93 10.52
CA LYS A 30 -12.70 -7.11 9.12
C LYS A 30 -13.88 -6.20 8.81
N ASN A 31 -13.62 -5.08 8.14
CA ASN A 31 -14.66 -4.34 7.43
C ASN A 31 -14.67 -4.80 5.98
N THR A 32 -15.58 -5.74 5.73
CA THR A 32 -15.99 -6.20 4.40
C THR A 32 -16.74 -5.09 3.68
N ALA A 33 -16.10 -4.40 2.74
CA ALA A 33 -16.76 -3.83 1.57
C ALA A 33 -15.73 -3.22 0.60
N LYS A 34 -15.48 -3.93 -0.50
CA LYS A 34 -14.94 -3.42 -1.77
C LYS A 34 -13.54 -2.81 -1.71
N LEU A 35 -12.54 -3.64 -2.00
CA LEU A 35 -11.47 -3.20 -2.90
C LEU A 35 -11.06 -4.36 -3.79
N GLU A 36 -12.04 -4.83 -4.56
CA GLU A 36 -11.78 -5.47 -5.84
C GLU A 36 -11.47 -4.33 -6.81
N GLU A 37 -10.22 -4.11 -7.17
CA GLU A 37 -9.88 -3.49 -8.45
C GLU A 37 -8.41 -3.81 -8.79
N ASP A 38 -8.27 -4.95 -9.47
CA ASP A 38 -7.42 -5.10 -10.65
C ASP A 38 -5.90 -5.07 -10.44
N THR A 39 -5.38 -6.25 -10.12
CA THR A 39 -4.01 -6.66 -10.37
C THR A 39 -3.79 -6.85 -11.87
N GLU A 40 -3.90 -5.80 -12.69
CA GLU A 40 -3.57 -5.87 -14.12
C GLU A 40 -2.69 -4.68 -14.53
N ASP A 41 -1.42 -4.71 -14.10
CA ASP A 41 -0.32 -4.15 -14.88
C ASP A 41 0.97 -4.89 -14.50
N LEU A 42 0.89 -6.23 -14.59
CA LEU A 42 2.07 -7.04 -14.89
C LEU A 42 2.39 -6.76 -16.36
N HIS A 43 3.60 -6.26 -16.67
CA HIS A 43 4.21 -6.09 -18.02
C HIS A 43 4.52 -4.65 -18.48
N ASN A 44 4.83 -3.73 -17.57
CA ASN A 44 5.72 -2.63 -17.95
C ASN A 44 6.74 -2.40 -16.84
N ASP A 45 8.00 -2.71 -17.12
CA ASP A 45 9.11 -2.57 -16.17
C ASP A 45 9.22 -1.11 -15.69
N LEU A 46 8.87 -0.16 -16.57
CA LEU A 46 8.94 1.28 -16.34
C LEU A 46 7.56 1.93 -16.17
N VAL A 47 7.54 3.02 -15.42
CA VAL A 47 6.36 3.88 -15.25
C VAL A 47 6.06 4.63 -16.55
N ASP A 48 4.79 4.66 -16.96
CA ASP A 48 4.37 5.40 -18.15
C ASP A 48 4.54 6.91 -17.98
N MET A 49 4.88 7.64 -19.06
CA MET A 49 5.03 9.10 -19.02
C MET A 49 3.75 9.82 -18.56
N ASP A 50 2.57 9.27 -18.84
CA ASP A 50 1.28 9.82 -18.39
C ASP A 50 1.19 9.85 -16.86
N VAL A 51 1.62 8.77 -16.20
CA VAL A 51 1.66 8.66 -14.73
C VAL A 51 2.63 9.71 -14.15
N GLY A 52 3.78 9.92 -14.80
CA GLY A 52 4.74 10.95 -14.40
C GLY A 52 4.15 12.37 -14.43
N LYS A 53 3.39 12.70 -15.48
CA LYS A 53 2.67 13.98 -15.59
C LYS A 53 1.62 14.16 -14.50
N ILE A 54 0.84 13.11 -14.22
CA ILE A 54 -0.18 13.12 -13.15
C ILE A 54 0.47 13.39 -11.78
N ILE A 55 1.60 12.72 -11.49
CA ILE A 55 2.35 12.93 -10.24
C ILE A 55 2.79 14.39 -10.12
N MET A 56 3.36 14.96 -11.19
CA MET A 56 3.83 16.34 -11.21
C MET A 56 2.67 17.33 -10.99
N GLN A 57 1.54 17.13 -11.68
CA GLN A 57 0.34 17.97 -11.54
C GLN A 57 -0.22 17.90 -10.11
N ALA A 58 -0.46 16.69 -9.59
CA ALA A 58 -0.98 16.52 -8.23
C ALA A 58 -0.03 17.09 -7.16
N ARG A 59 1.29 17.05 -7.41
CA ARG A 59 2.30 17.68 -6.55
C ARG A 59 2.17 19.20 -6.57
N GLN A 60 2.04 19.79 -7.76
CA GLN A 60 1.85 21.24 -7.93
C GLN A 60 0.54 21.73 -7.30
N GLU A 61 -0.57 21.00 -7.48
CA GLU A 61 -1.86 21.32 -6.85
C GLU A 61 -1.77 21.34 -5.32
N LYS A 62 -0.93 20.47 -4.76
CA LYS A 62 -0.67 20.40 -3.32
C LYS A 62 0.45 21.32 -2.83
N ASN A 63 1.04 22.13 -3.71
CA ASN A 63 2.19 23.00 -3.40
C ASN A 63 3.35 22.25 -2.72
N LEU A 64 3.55 20.97 -3.06
CA LEU A 64 4.63 20.15 -2.50
C LEU A 64 5.87 20.27 -3.39
N THR A 65 7.06 20.34 -2.82
CA THR A 65 8.29 20.11 -3.60
C THR A 65 8.54 18.60 -3.79
N GLN A 66 9.42 18.21 -4.72
CA GLN A 66 9.83 16.81 -4.84
C GLN A 66 10.43 16.29 -3.52
N LYS A 67 11.16 17.14 -2.79
CA LYS A 67 11.74 16.81 -1.49
C LYS A 67 10.67 16.59 -0.43
N ASP A 68 9.64 17.44 -0.39
CA ASP A 68 8.54 17.28 0.56
C ASP A 68 7.76 16.00 0.29
N LEU A 69 7.47 15.71 -0.98
CA LEU A 69 6.81 14.48 -1.39
C LEU A 69 7.65 13.25 -1.02
N ALA A 70 8.95 13.27 -1.32
CA ALA A 70 9.90 12.22 -0.97
C ALA A 70 9.94 11.96 0.54
N THR A 71 10.02 13.03 1.34
CA THR A 71 10.01 12.95 2.81
C THR A 71 8.69 12.34 3.32
N LYS A 72 7.56 12.73 2.71
CA LYS A 72 6.22 12.26 3.09
C LYS A 72 6.00 10.76 2.83
N ILE A 73 6.60 10.22 1.78
CA ILE A 73 6.51 8.79 1.46
C ILE A 73 7.72 7.97 1.94
N ASN A 74 8.67 8.62 2.62
CA ASN A 74 9.92 8.02 3.07
C ASN A 74 10.74 7.40 1.94
N GLU A 75 10.89 8.14 0.83
CA GLU A 75 11.71 7.76 -0.32
C GLU A 75 12.75 8.84 -0.63
N LYS A 76 13.66 8.56 -1.56
CA LYS A 76 14.67 9.54 -2.01
C LYS A 76 14.06 10.52 -3.03
N GLN A 77 14.53 11.77 -3.02
CA GLN A 77 14.10 12.78 -4.01
C GLN A 77 14.37 12.33 -5.45
N GLN A 78 15.50 11.66 -5.69
CA GLN A 78 15.83 11.10 -7.00
C GLN A 78 14.77 10.13 -7.51
N VAL A 79 14.26 9.26 -6.62
CA VAL A 79 13.20 8.30 -6.98
C VAL A 79 11.97 9.06 -7.46
N ILE A 80 11.51 10.10 -6.74
CA ILE A 80 10.39 10.92 -7.19
C ILE A 80 10.62 11.52 -8.58
N ALA A 81 11.82 12.05 -8.83
CA ALA A 81 12.16 12.62 -10.13
C ALA A 81 12.13 11.57 -11.26
N GLU A 82 12.61 10.35 -11.00
CA GLU A 82 12.54 9.23 -11.95
C GLU A 82 11.09 8.81 -12.24
N TYR A 83 10.21 8.87 -11.24
CA TYR A 83 8.77 8.60 -11.41
C TYR A 83 8.09 9.71 -12.23
N GLU A 84 8.37 10.99 -11.96
CA GLU A 84 7.84 12.12 -12.75
C GLU A 84 8.31 12.08 -14.22
N GLN A 85 9.48 11.48 -14.48
CA GLN A 85 10.08 11.36 -15.81
C GLN A 85 9.69 10.07 -16.56
N GLY A 86 8.96 9.15 -15.93
CA GLY A 86 8.62 7.84 -16.51
C GLY A 86 9.83 6.91 -16.71
N ARG A 87 10.91 7.11 -15.94
CA ARG A 87 12.12 6.27 -15.98
C ARG A 87 12.26 5.36 -14.77
N ALA A 88 11.41 5.54 -13.76
CA ALA A 88 11.42 4.69 -12.58
C ALA A 88 10.87 3.29 -12.89
N VAL A 89 11.46 2.29 -12.25
CA VAL A 89 10.93 0.92 -12.22
C VAL A 89 9.63 0.91 -11.44
N LYS A 90 8.59 0.23 -11.96
CA LYS A 90 7.28 0.11 -11.28
C LYS A 90 7.43 -0.64 -9.95
N ASN A 91 7.55 0.12 -8.86
CA ASN A 91 7.48 -0.44 -7.51
C ASN A 91 6.06 -0.26 -6.97
N GLN A 92 5.40 -1.40 -6.71
CA GLN A 92 4.00 -1.39 -6.34
C GLN A 92 3.75 -0.68 -4.99
N ALA A 93 4.71 -0.75 -4.07
CA ALA A 93 4.63 -0.08 -2.77
C ALA A 93 4.79 1.43 -2.89
N ILE A 94 5.73 1.91 -3.70
CA ILE A 94 5.98 3.35 -3.90
C ILE A 94 4.78 4.01 -4.55
N ILE A 95 4.22 3.41 -5.60
CA ILE A 95 3.02 3.93 -6.25
C ILE A 95 1.86 4.01 -5.25
N SER A 96 1.65 2.99 -4.42
CA SER A 96 0.58 3.02 -3.40
C SER A 96 0.78 4.15 -2.38
N LYS A 97 2.03 4.45 -2.00
CA LYS A 97 2.35 5.59 -1.13
C LYS A 97 2.12 6.93 -1.84
N LEU A 98 2.51 7.04 -3.11
CA LEU A 98 2.30 8.23 -3.94
C LEU A 98 0.81 8.52 -4.11
N GLU A 99 0.01 7.51 -4.42
CA GLU A 99 -1.45 7.64 -4.54
C GLU A 99 -2.06 8.21 -3.26
N ARG A 100 -1.64 7.72 -2.08
CA ARG A 100 -2.12 8.23 -0.78
C ARG A 100 -1.62 9.64 -0.46
N ALA A 101 -0.35 9.94 -0.75
CA ALA A 101 0.23 11.25 -0.47
C ALA A 101 -0.37 12.35 -1.37
N LEU A 102 -0.56 12.03 -2.65
CA LEU A 102 -1.08 12.92 -3.69
C LEU A 102 -2.60 12.87 -3.77
N GLY A 103 -3.24 11.83 -3.25
CA GLY A 103 -4.70 11.69 -3.25
C GLY A 103 -5.28 11.48 -4.65
N VAL A 104 -4.49 10.93 -5.58
CA VAL A 104 -4.88 10.63 -6.96
C VAL A 104 -4.58 9.17 -7.26
N LYS A 105 -5.37 8.53 -8.11
CA LYS A 105 -5.09 7.20 -8.65
C LYS A 105 -3.99 7.32 -9.71
N LEU A 106 -2.97 6.47 -9.61
CA LEU A 106 -1.84 6.39 -10.55
C LEU A 106 -1.90 5.10 -11.39
N ARG A 107 -2.99 4.33 -11.25
CA ARG A 107 -3.20 3.02 -11.87
C ARG A 107 -4.60 2.84 -12.44
N GLY A 108 -4.74 1.78 -13.24
CA GLY A 108 -6.01 1.36 -13.83
C GLY A 108 -6.52 2.33 -14.90
N LYS A 109 -7.82 2.26 -15.17
CA LYS A 109 -8.51 3.11 -16.16
C LYS A 109 -8.80 4.53 -15.63
N ASP A 110 -8.67 4.73 -14.32
CA ASP A 110 -8.97 5.97 -13.61
C ASP A 110 -7.72 6.79 -13.23
N LYS A 111 -6.61 6.61 -13.95
CA LYS A 111 -5.37 7.40 -13.73
C LYS A 111 -5.68 8.90 -13.74
N GLY A 112 -5.17 9.63 -12.76
CA GLY A 112 -5.39 11.08 -12.60
C GLY A 112 -6.67 11.45 -11.87
N LYS A 113 -7.59 10.51 -11.61
CA LYS A 113 -8.78 10.79 -10.78
C LYS A 113 -8.42 10.83 -9.29
N PRO A 114 -9.15 11.58 -8.46
CA PRO A 114 -8.92 11.59 -7.03
C PRO A 114 -9.13 10.19 -6.42
N LEU A 115 -8.24 9.77 -5.53
CA LEU A 115 -8.27 8.47 -4.83
C LEU A 115 -9.52 8.31 -3.93
N GLY A 116 -10.30 9.38 -3.73
CA GLY A 116 -11.42 9.48 -2.80
C GLY A 116 -12.83 9.53 -3.40
N SER A 117 -13.04 9.18 -4.67
CA SER A 117 -14.40 9.12 -5.26
C SER A 117 -15.30 8.01 -4.67
N SER A 118 -14.89 7.30 -3.63
CA SER A 118 -15.75 6.40 -2.88
C SER A 118 -15.42 6.40 -1.39
N LYS A 119 -16.39 6.91 -0.62
CA LYS A 119 -16.59 6.83 0.83
C LYS A 119 -15.59 7.55 1.74
N LYS A 120 -15.90 8.83 1.98
CA LYS A 120 -15.88 9.41 3.33
C LYS A 120 -16.97 8.71 4.15
N ASN A 121 -16.62 8.04 5.25
CA ASN A 121 -17.56 7.71 6.32
C ASN A 121 -16.84 7.77 7.66
#